data_AF-A0A381Q5K8-F1
#
_entry.id   AF-A0A381Q5K8-F1
#
_cell.length_a   1.000
_cell.length_b   1.000
_cell.length_c   1.000
_cell.angle_alpha   90.00
_cell.angle_beta   90.00
_cell.angle_gamma   90.00
#
_symmetry.space_group_name_H-M   'P 1'
#
loop_
_entity.id
_entity.type
_entity.pdbx_description
1 polymer ?
#
loop_
_entity_poly.entity_id
_entity_poly.type
_entity_poly.pdbx_seq_one_letter_code
_entity_poly.pdbx_strand_id
1 'polypeptide(L)'
;MVKAVKAAAKAVKSPHAETVRKAVAAPMLEIPEPKLTWMNKSRQWGVRVKPGKKGLTLGSLNVGIYGEIPMDWPDQTRNPRGAIGRKGMPPVGYMLRSKSQVWADCAADLYEEAIQRRWAPATDVPWDTVKPLPDDLERAVCQVNTELSQYANVEIEVISAWQHQMVYGYHEVKQYLATAGFDAARHYEVFRKRALMNGGGLGLEGPGQVNRMILESRGGWTEAVVYLVLVRGLFAQTILRYLEHYASNEAESFIYRNVLQDKARLLTYGLDHLKFAIAHNEDQKQIIATLLAIGDGLFIRDFNDPVLREALAIVFGGSIEGARGAGMDVYHDMMRAYISTHLEYCQWLDVPRRIPEQLEQYAPQD
;
A
#
# COMPACT_ATOMS: atom_id res chain seq x y z
N MET A 1 6.81 54.10 -44.50
CA MET A 1 5.37 53.79 -44.59
C MET A 1 5.04 52.60 -45.50
N VAL A 2 5.52 52.53 -46.75
CA VAL A 2 5.13 51.47 -47.72
C VAL A 2 5.46 50.03 -47.27
N LYS A 3 6.59 49.80 -46.57
CA LYS A 3 6.94 48.47 -46.01
C LYS A 3 6.00 48.01 -44.88
N ALA A 4 5.57 48.94 -44.02
CA ALA A 4 4.66 48.66 -42.91
C ALA A 4 3.22 48.38 -43.40
N VAL A 5 2.76 49.10 -44.42
CA VAL A 5 1.45 48.86 -45.07
C VAL A 5 1.43 47.51 -45.80
N LYS A 6 2.53 47.12 -46.47
CA LYS A 6 2.66 45.78 -47.08
C LYS A 6 2.73 44.65 -46.03
N ALA A 7 3.39 44.86 -44.89
CA ALA A 7 3.44 43.88 -43.80
C ALA A 7 2.06 43.69 -43.14
N ALA A 8 1.31 44.77 -42.91
CA ALA A 8 -0.05 44.73 -42.40
C ALA A 8 -1.02 44.03 -43.39
N ALA A 9 -0.91 44.33 -44.69
CA ALA A 9 -1.72 43.66 -45.72
C ALA A 9 -1.40 42.15 -45.85
N LYS A 10 -0.16 41.74 -45.58
CA LYS A 10 0.27 40.33 -45.58
C LYS A 10 -0.16 39.58 -44.33
N ALA A 11 -0.26 40.25 -43.18
CA ALA A 11 -0.81 39.69 -41.94
C ALA A 11 -2.31 39.41 -42.03
N VAL A 12 -3.07 40.25 -42.75
CA VAL A 12 -4.51 40.05 -43.06
C VAL A 12 -4.75 38.86 -44.00
N LYS A 13 -3.74 38.45 -44.77
CA LYS A 13 -3.75 37.31 -45.71
C LYS A 13 -2.85 36.15 -45.27
N SER A 14 -2.54 36.05 -43.97
CA SER A 14 -1.76 34.92 -43.48
C SER A 14 -2.66 33.66 -43.46
N PRO A 15 -2.09 32.46 -43.69
CA PRO A 15 -2.84 31.21 -43.61
C PRO A 15 -3.59 31.08 -42.28
N HIS A 16 -2.98 31.54 -41.18
CA HIS A 16 -3.57 31.56 -39.86
C HIS A 16 -4.79 32.48 -39.75
N ALA A 17 -4.75 33.68 -40.35
CA ALA A 17 -5.90 34.58 -40.40
C ALA A 17 -7.06 34.02 -41.23
N GLU A 18 -6.75 33.22 -42.27
CA GLU A 18 -7.74 32.51 -43.07
C GLU A 18 -8.32 31.29 -42.33
N THR A 19 -7.51 30.57 -41.55
CA THR A 19 -7.98 29.49 -40.66
C THR A 19 -8.91 30.03 -39.57
N VAL A 20 -8.55 31.16 -38.95
CA VAL A 20 -9.40 31.82 -37.93
C VAL A 20 -10.70 32.32 -38.57
N ARG A 21 -10.67 32.91 -39.77
CA ARG A 21 -11.90 33.30 -40.48
C ARG A 21 -12.76 32.11 -40.88
N LYS A 22 -12.17 30.99 -41.32
CA LYS A 22 -12.91 29.75 -41.61
C LYS A 22 -13.48 29.09 -40.35
N ALA A 23 -12.81 29.21 -39.20
CA ALA A 23 -13.33 28.73 -37.93
C ALA A 23 -14.47 29.61 -37.40
N VAL A 24 -14.42 30.93 -37.62
CA VAL A 24 -15.49 31.88 -37.26
C VAL A 24 -16.68 31.81 -38.24
N ALA A 25 -16.41 31.45 -39.51
CA ALA A 25 -17.43 31.24 -40.55
C ALA A 25 -17.90 29.77 -40.65
N ALA A 26 -17.37 28.87 -39.82
CA ALA A 26 -17.89 27.53 -39.72
C ALA A 26 -19.35 27.63 -39.23
N PRO A 27 -20.30 26.91 -39.86
CA PRO A 27 -21.68 26.93 -39.37
C PRO A 27 -21.65 26.59 -37.88
N MET A 28 -22.35 27.39 -37.06
CA MET A 28 -22.57 27.05 -35.67
C MET A 28 -22.95 25.58 -35.62
N LEU A 29 -22.22 24.79 -34.83
CA LEU A 29 -22.53 23.38 -34.62
C LEU A 29 -24.03 23.29 -34.37
N GLU A 30 -24.74 22.58 -35.25
CA GLU A 30 -26.16 22.34 -35.08
C GLU A 30 -26.30 21.64 -33.73
N ILE A 31 -26.93 22.31 -32.76
CA ILE A 31 -27.05 21.78 -31.40
C ILE A 31 -28.29 20.89 -31.40
N PRO A 32 -28.15 19.55 -31.42
CA PRO A 32 -29.31 18.68 -31.42
C PRO A 32 -30.10 18.85 -30.13
N GLU A 33 -31.43 18.84 -30.22
CA GLU A 33 -32.30 18.87 -29.04
C GLU A 33 -32.02 17.65 -28.15
N PRO A 34 -31.68 17.85 -26.87
CA PRO A 34 -31.32 16.74 -25.99
C PRO A 34 -32.58 15.97 -25.59
N LYS A 35 -32.57 14.64 -25.79
CA LYS A 35 -33.70 13.77 -25.39
C LYS A 35 -33.88 13.63 -23.87
N LEU A 36 -32.83 13.87 -23.09
CA LEU A 36 -32.81 13.90 -21.61
C LEU A 36 -33.49 12.72 -20.87
N THR A 37 -33.64 11.56 -21.51
CA THR A 37 -34.34 10.39 -20.96
C THR A 37 -33.66 9.75 -19.74
N TRP A 38 -32.48 10.26 -19.35
CA TRP A 38 -31.72 9.81 -18.19
C TRP A 38 -32.10 10.56 -16.90
N MET A 39 -32.74 11.74 -16.95
CA MET A 39 -32.89 12.64 -15.79
C MET A 39 -33.63 12.01 -14.60
N ASN A 40 -34.59 11.12 -14.85
CA ASN A 40 -35.36 10.45 -13.79
C ASN A 40 -34.87 9.01 -13.51
N LYS A 41 -33.68 8.64 -14.00
CA LYS A 41 -33.11 7.29 -13.84
C LYS A 41 -32.16 7.24 -12.65
N SER A 42 -32.71 7.05 -11.46
CA SER A 42 -31.96 6.69 -10.25
C SER A 42 -32.69 5.56 -9.49
N ARG A 43 -31.93 4.68 -8.82
CA ARG A 43 -32.51 3.68 -7.93
C ARG A 43 -33.00 4.29 -6.61
N GLN A 44 -32.35 5.37 -6.14
CA GLN A 44 -32.79 6.11 -4.97
C GLN A 44 -32.46 7.60 -5.14
N TRP A 45 -33.45 8.38 -5.60
CA TRP A 45 -33.34 9.83 -5.65
C TRP A 45 -33.59 10.45 -4.27
N GLY A 46 -33.11 11.68 -4.06
CA GLY A 46 -33.42 12.44 -2.85
C GLY A 46 -32.53 12.13 -1.64
N VAL A 47 -31.54 11.24 -1.75
CA VAL A 47 -30.54 11.04 -0.69
C VAL A 47 -29.80 12.37 -0.44
N ARG A 48 -29.64 12.71 0.84
CA ARG A 48 -28.93 13.90 1.29
C ARG A 48 -27.96 13.49 2.39
N VAL A 49 -26.70 13.83 2.21
CA VAL A 49 -25.66 13.66 3.22
C VAL A 49 -25.13 15.05 3.54
N LYS A 50 -24.95 15.35 4.83
CA LYS A 50 -24.33 16.60 5.28
C LYS A 50 -22.90 16.30 5.75
N PRO A 51 -21.92 17.17 5.45
CA PRO A 51 -20.58 17.04 6.02
C PRO A 51 -20.64 17.00 7.55
N GLY A 52 -19.89 16.09 8.16
CA GLY A 52 -19.71 16.01 9.61
C GLY A 52 -18.47 16.79 10.08
N LYS A 53 -18.04 16.53 11.32
CA LYS A 53 -16.81 17.14 11.89
C LYS A 53 -15.55 16.82 11.08
N LYS A 54 -15.51 15.66 10.42
CA LYS A 54 -14.40 15.20 9.56
C LYS A 54 -14.61 15.56 8.07
N GLY A 55 -15.57 16.43 7.76
CA GLY A 55 -15.98 16.69 6.37
C GLY A 55 -16.97 15.64 5.84
N LEU A 56 -17.09 15.56 4.52
CA LEU A 56 -17.93 14.57 3.83
C LEU A 56 -17.07 13.37 3.41
N THR A 57 -16.99 12.37 4.28
CA THR A 57 -16.12 11.19 4.08
C THR A 57 -16.79 10.13 3.20
N LEU A 58 -15.99 9.22 2.64
CA LEU A 58 -16.43 8.06 1.89
C LEU A 58 -17.49 7.26 2.65
N GLY A 59 -17.22 6.93 3.93
CA GLY A 59 -18.17 6.21 4.77
C GLY A 59 -19.47 7.00 5.03
N SER A 60 -19.43 8.33 5.03
CA SER A 60 -20.63 9.16 5.21
C SER A 60 -21.63 9.02 4.06
N LEU A 61 -21.18 8.55 2.89
CA LEU A 61 -22.02 8.35 1.70
C LEU A 61 -22.82 7.04 1.73
N ASN A 62 -22.56 6.16 2.70
CA ASN A 62 -23.22 4.87 2.85
C ASN A 62 -24.63 5.02 3.46
N VAL A 63 -25.55 5.65 2.72
CA VAL A 63 -26.93 5.92 3.13
C VAL A 63 -27.92 5.22 2.21
N GLY A 64 -28.92 4.54 2.79
CA GLY A 64 -29.92 3.78 2.02
C GLY A 64 -29.26 2.69 1.18
N ILE A 65 -29.69 2.55 -0.08
CA ILE A 65 -29.16 1.52 -1.00
C ILE A 65 -27.67 1.71 -1.31
N TYR A 66 -27.13 2.90 -1.08
CA TYR A 66 -25.71 3.21 -1.34
C TYR A 66 -24.79 2.64 -0.24
N GLY A 67 -25.35 2.30 0.93
CA GLY A 67 -24.66 1.61 2.02
C GLY A 67 -24.93 0.10 2.10
N GLU A 68 -25.74 -0.46 1.19
CA GLU A 68 -26.02 -1.90 1.18
C GLU A 68 -24.82 -2.69 0.66
N ILE A 69 -24.23 -3.49 1.54
CA ILE A 69 -23.03 -4.29 1.24
C ILE A 69 -23.39 -5.78 1.48
N PRO A 70 -23.96 -6.48 0.49
CA PRO A 70 -24.34 -7.88 0.61
C PRO A 70 -23.11 -8.76 0.83
N MET A 71 -23.34 -9.97 1.36
CA MET A 71 -22.27 -10.96 1.55
C MET A 71 -21.69 -11.47 0.23
N ASP A 72 -22.50 -11.55 -0.83
CA ASP A 72 -22.04 -11.89 -2.16
C ASP A 72 -22.46 -10.81 -3.14
N TRP A 73 -21.53 -10.40 -4.00
CA TRP A 73 -21.79 -9.38 -5.00
C TRP A 73 -22.13 -10.03 -6.35
N PRO A 74 -23.40 -10.01 -6.80
CA PRO A 74 -23.81 -10.71 -8.01
C PRO A 74 -23.41 -9.99 -9.30
N ASP A 75 -23.26 -8.66 -9.26
CA ASP A 75 -22.93 -7.86 -10.44
C ASP A 75 -21.46 -8.04 -10.83
N GLN A 76 -21.22 -8.59 -12.01
CA GLN A 76 -19.87 -8.84 -12.53
C GLN A 76 -19.41 -7.74 -13.50
N THR A 77 -20.15 -6.66 -13.63
CA THR A 77 -19.80 -5.51 -14.46
C THR A 77 -19.07 -4.44 -13.63
N ARG A 78 -18.67 -3.34 -14.27
CA ARG A 78 -18.15 -2.14 -13.59
C ARG A 78 -19.26 -1.19 -13.11
N ASN A 79 -20.47 -1.68 -12.92
CA ASN A 79 -21.60 -0.87 -12.46
C ASN A 79 -21.35 -0.36 -11.04
N PRO A 80 -21.38 0.96 -10.80
CA PRO A 80 -21.22 1.47 -9.46
C PRO A 80 -22.29 1.01 -8.48
N ARG A 81 -21.90 0.80 -7.22
CA ARG A 81 -22.83 0.40 -6.16
C ARG A 81 -23.99 1.40 -6.10
N GLY A 82 -25.22 0.87 -6.13
CA GLY A 82 -26.45 1.66 -6.14
C GLY A 82 -26.84 2.27 -7.50
N ALA A 83 -26.00 2.17 -8.54
CA ALA A 83 -26.33 2.66 -9.87
C ALA A 83 -27.19 1.67 -10.68
N ILE A 84 -27.88 2.20 -11.69
CA ILE A 84 -28.67 1.38 -12.62
C ILE A 84 -27.71 0.74 -13.63
N GLY A 85 -27.54 -0.58 -13.49
CA GLY A 85 -26.74 -1.37 -14.42
C GLY A 85 -27.26 -1.30 -15.85
N ARG A 86 -26.34 -1.22 -16.81
CA ARG A 86 -26.66 -1.27 -18.24
C ARG A 86 -26.91 -2.72 -18.66
N LYS A 87 -28.03 -2.96 -19.35
CA LYS A 87 -28.37 -4.28 -19.90
C LYS A 87 -27.36 -4.70 -20.97
N GLY A 88 -27.06 -5.99 -21.02
CA GLY A 88 -26.18 -6.59 -22.04
C GLY A 88 -24.69 -6.25 -21.87
N MET A 89 -24.28 -5.72 -20.72
CA MET A 89 -22.85 -5.50 -20.46
C MET A 89 -22.15 -6.83 -20.20
N PRO A 90 -21.00 -7.09 -20.85
CA PRO A 90 -20.21 -8.28 -20.58
C PRO A 90 -19.65 -8.25 -19.15
N PRO A 91 -19.53 -9.42 -18.49
CA PRO A 91 -18.86 -9.52 -17.20
C PRO A 91 -17.36 -9.24 -17.32
N VAL A 92 -16.78 -8.64 -16.29
CA VAL A 92 -15.33 -8.41 -16.14
C VAL A 92 -14.62 -9.70 -15.71
N GLY A 93 -15.33 -10.61 -15.04
CA GLY A 93 -14.76 -11.89 -14.57
C GLY A 93 -14.03 -11.79 -13.23
N TYR A 94 -14.55 -11.03 -12.27
CA TYR A 94 -13.97 -10.92 -10.93
C TYR A 94 -13.90 -12.28 -10.21
N MET A 95 -12.71 -12.67 -9.74
CA MET A 95 -12.54 -13.87 -8.91
C MET A 95 -13.09 -13.69 -7.48
N LEU A 96 -12.90 -12.50 -6.89
CA LEU A 96 -13.27 -12.24 -5.50
C LEU A 96 -14.58 -11.46 -5.44
N ARG A 97 -15.67 -12.18 -5.15
CA ARG A 97 -17.05 -11.66 -5.14
C ARG A 97 -17.73 -11.76 -3.79
N SER A 98 -17.20 -12.59 -2.88
CA SER A 98 -17.72 -12.69 -1.53
C SER A 98 -17.06 -11.65 -0.62
N LYS A 99 -17.87 -11.07 0.27
CA LYS A 99 -17.46 -10.06 1.24
C LYS A 99 -16.42 -10.64 2.20
N SER A 100 -16.57 -11.90 2.60
CA SER A 100 -15.62 -12.61 3.47
C SER A 100 -14.20 -12.70 2.89
N GLN A 101 -14.04 -12.60 1.57
CA GLN A 101 -12.76 -12.70 0.89
C GLN A 101 -11.97 -11.38 0.82
N VAL A 102 -12.60 -10.23 1.11
CA VAL A 102 -11.96 -8.91 0.88
C VAL A 102 -12.27 -7.83 1.91
N TRP A 103 -13.37 -7.96 2.66
CA TRP A 103 -13.92 -6.87 3.44
C TRP A 103 -13.13 -6.59 4.72
N ALA A 104 -13.07 -5.31 5.07
CA ALA A 104 -12.67 -4.78 6.36
C ALA A 104 -13.58 -3.59 6.66
N ASP A 105 -14.16 -3.54 7.86
CA ASP A 105 -15.06 -2.46 8.28
C ASP A 105 -14.31 -1.11 8.39
N CYS A 106 -13.03 -1.16 8.73
CA CYS A 106 -12.18 0.03 8.81
C CYS A 106 -11.77 0.63 7.45
N ALA A 107 -12.06 -0.02 6.32
CA ALA A 107 -11.52 0.37 5.01
C ALA A 107 -11.85 1.83 4.61
N ALA A 108 -13.09 2.27 4.83
CA ALA A 108 -13.50 3.63 4.48
C ALA A 108 -12.77 4.68 5.32
N ASP A 109 -12.60 4.44 6.62
CA ASP A 109 -11.91 5.35 7.53
C ASP A 109 -10.40 5.38 7.26
N LEU A 110 -9.80 4.23 6.97
CA LEU A 110 -8.38 4.14 6.62
C LEU A 110 -8.06 4.84 5.30
N TYR A 111 -8.98 4.82 4.32
CA TYR A 111 -8.84 5.60 3.10
C TYR A 111 -8.74 7.11 3.41
N GLU A 112 -9.64 7.63 4.25
CA GLU A 112 -9.65 9.04 4.65
C GLU A 112 -8.38 9.41 5.43
N GLU A 113 -7.93 8.54 6.33
CA GLU A 113 -6.67 8.75 7.05
C GLU A 113 -5.47 8.78 6.10
N ALA A 114 -5.41 7.85 5.14
CA ALA A 114 -4.29 7.73 4.21
C ALA A 114 -4.12 8.97 3.33
N ILE A 115 -5.22 9.52 2.81
CA ILE A 115 -5.15 10.76 2.01
C ILE A 115 -4.84 11.99 2.87
N GLN A 116 -5.35 12.05 4.10
CA GLN A 116 -5.13 13.17 5.02
C GLN A 116 -3.67 13.23 5.49
N ARG A 117 -3.05 12.08 5.77
CA ARG A 117 -1.70 11.98 6.33
C ARG A 117 -0.62 11.70 5.29
N ARG A 118 -0.91 12.01 4.03
CA ARG A 118 0.06 11.85 2.93
C ARG A 118 1.27 12.76 3.14
N TRP A 119 2.45 12.22 2.82
CA TRP A 119 3.74 12.89 2.82
C TRP A 119 4.48 12.61 1.49
N ALA A 120 5.36 13.49 1.05
CA ALA A 120 6.08 13.40 -0.20
C ALA A 120 7.59 13.18 0.04
N PRO A 121 8.17 12.03 -0.36
CA PRO A 121 9.59 11.76 -0.19
C PRO A 121 10.53 12.82 -0.77
N ALA A 122 10.10 13.53 -1.81
CA ALA A 122 10.93 14.54 -2.48
C ALA A 122 11.04 15.87 -1.73
N THR A 123 10.01 16.27 -0.99
CA THR A 123 9.90 17.63 -0.42
C THR A 123 9.78 17.66 1.09
N ASP A 124 9.22 16.61 1.69
CA ASP A 124 8.88 16.63 3.12
C ASP A 124 9.97 15.99 3.98
N VAL A 125 10.82 15.16 3.38
CA VAL A 125 12.00 14.59 4.04
C VAL A 125 13.09 15.68 4.14
N PRO A 126 13.64 15.97 5.33
CA PRO A 126 14.68 16.98 5.50
C PRO A 126 16.06 16.47 5.06
N TRP A 127 16.22 16.24 3.75
CA TRP A 127 17.40 15.61 3.14
C TRP A 127 18.72 16.33 3.44
N ASP A 128 18.69 17.62 3.73
CA ASP A 128 19.85 18.43 4.11
C ASP A 128 20.49 18.00 5.44
N THR A 129 19.75 17.26 6.27
CA THR A 129 20.22 16.70 7.55
C THR A 129 21.06 15.44 7.37
N VAL A 130 21.02 14.80 6.20
CA VAL A 130 21.89 13.65 5.90
C VAL A 130 23.32 14.16 5.66
N LYS A 131 24.25 13.64 6.45
CA LYS A 131 25.69 13.95 6.39
C LYS A 131 26.48 12.69 6.03
N PRO A 132 27.71 12.84 5.50
CA PRO A 132 28.61 11.70 5.31
C PRO A 132 28.74 10.86 6.59
N LEU A 133 28.49 9.56 6.47
CA LEU A 133 28.71 8.58 7.54
C LEU A 133 30.04 7.85 7.28
N PRO A 134 30.61 7.17 8.29
CA PRO A 134 31.67 6.18 8.05
C PRO A 134 31.27 5.15 6.99
N ASP A 135 32.21 4.74 6.15
CA ASP A 135 31.95 3.87 4.98
C ASP A 135 31.24 2.57 5.34
N ASP A 136 31.57 1.97 6.49
CA ASP A 136 30.96 0.73 6.95
C ASP A 136 29.49 0.90 7.35
N LEU A 137 29.19 1.97 8.10
CA LEU A 137 27.84 2.34 8.47
C LEU A 137 27.00 2.74 7.24
N GLU A 138 27.54 3.56 6.33
CA GLU A 138 26.80 3.96 5.12
C GLU A 138 26.45 2.74 4.25
N ARG A 139 27.38 1.78 4.09
CA ARG A 139 27.11 0.52 3.38
C ARG A 139 26.01 -0.30 4.04
N ALA A 140 25.98 -0.34 5.37
CA ALA A 140 24.93 -1.05 6.11
C ALA A 140 23.56 -0.37 5.95
N VAL A 141 23.49 0.96 6.09
CA VAL A 141 22.26 1.73 5.83
C VAL A 141 21.77 1.51 4.39
N CYS A 142 22.69 1.54 3.42
CA CYS A 142 22.39 1.25 2.02
C CYS A 142 21.81 -0.16 1.82
N GLN A 143 22.38 -1.18 2.46
CA GLN A 143 21.91 -2.56 2.36
C GLN A 143 20.51 -2.73 2.97
N VAL A 144 20.26 -2.16 4.15
CA VAL A 144 18.94 -2.17 4.80
C VAL A 144 17.89 -1.50 3.91
N ASN A 145 18.21 -0.32 3.35
CA ASN A 145 17.30 0.38 2.44
C ASN A 145 17.08 -0.38 1.13
N THR A 146 18.05 -1.16 0.68
CA THR A 146 17.91 -2.04 -0.50
C THR A 146 16.90 -3.16 -0.23
N GLU A 147 16.96 -3.80 0.94
CA GLU A 147 15.98 -4.80 1.38
C GLU A 147 14.58 -4.20 1.53
N LEU A 148 14.46 -3.06 2.21
CA LEU A 148 13.16 -2.40 2.40
C LEU A 148 12.55 -1.93 1.07
N SER A 149 13.38 -1.53 0.09
CA SER A 149 12.92 -1.23 -1.27
C SER A 149 12.32 -2.48 -1.95
N GLN A 150 12.94 -3.65 -1.79
CA GLN A 150 12.40 -4.91 -2.33
C GLN A 150 11.03 -5.24 -1.70
N TYR A 151 10.88 -5.06 -0.38
CA TYR A 151 9.61 -5.33 0.31
C TYR A 151 8.50 -4.39 -0.17
N ALA A 152 8.82 -3.10 -0.33
CA ALA A 152 7.90 -2.11 -0.88
C ALA A 152 7.46 -2.47 -2.30
N ASN A 153 8.37 -2.96 -3.16
CA ASN A 153 8.01 -3.42 -4.50
C ASN A 153 7.02 -4.59 -4.49
N VAL A 154 7.25 -5.58 -3.63
CA VAL A 154 6.33 -6.72 -3.47
C VAL A 154 4.93 -6.25 -3.09
N GLU A 155 4.83 -5.29 -2.17
CA GLU A 155 3.55 -4.70 -1.77
C GLU A 155 2.81 -4.02 -2.93
N ILE A 156 3.52 -3.23 -3.75
CA ILE A 156 2.94 -2.59 -4.94
C ILE A 156 2.31 -3.64 -5.86
N GLU A 157 3.08 -4.68 -6.18
CA GLU A 157 2.69 -5.72 -7.14
C GLU A 157 1.54 -6.57 -6.62
N VAL A 158 1.63 -7.07 -5.37
CA VAL A 158 0.58 -7.96 -4.82
C VAL A 158 -0.74 -7.23 -4.62
N ILE A 159 -0.72 -5.99 -4.14
CA ILE A 159 -1.93 -5.18 -3.97
C ILE A 159 -2.57 -4.93 -5.34
N SER A 160 -1.78 -4.51 -6.33
CA SER A 160 -2.27 -4.22 -7.68
C SER A 160 -2.81 -5.47 -8.38
N ALA A 161 -2.14 -6.61 -8.23
CA ALA A 161 -2.54 -7.89 -8.77
C ALA A 161 -3.86 -8.39 -8.17
N TRP A 162 -4.14 -8.17 -6.89
CA TRP A 162 -5.42 -8.57 -6.30
C TRP A 162 -6.53 -7.54 -6.50
N GLN A 163 -6.21 -6.25 -6.55
CA GLN A 163 -7.20 -5.17 -6.74
C GLN A 163 -8.13 -5.42 -7.92
N HIS A 164 -7.60 -5.81 -9.09
CA HIS A 164 -8.43 -6.02 -10.28
C HIS A 164 -9.33 -7.27 -10.19
N GLN A 165 -8.98 -8.22 -9.32
CA GLN A 165 -9.74 -9.45 -9.07
C GLN A 165 -10.93 -9.22 -8.12
N MET A 166 -10.90 -8.14 -7.35
CA MET A 166 -11.97 -7.76 -6.43
C MET A 166 -13.14 -7.09 -7.15
N VAL A 167 -14.35 -7.55 -6.86
CA VAL A 167 -15.58 -6.97 -7.41
C VAL A 167 -15.72 -5.48 -7.07
N TYR A 168 -16.26 -4.71 -8.02
CA TYR A 168 -16.37 -3.25 -7.88
C TYR A 168 -17.24 -2.79 -6.70
N GLY A 169 -18.20 -3.61 -6.27
CA GLY A 169 -19.16 -3.27 -5.21
C GLY A 169 -18.56 -2.94 -3.84
N TYR A 170 -17.44 -3.59 -3.49
CA TYR A 170 -16.68 -3.34 -2.27
C TYR A 170 -15.67 -2.21 -2.49
N HIS A 171 -16.17 -1.06 -2.95
CA HIS A 171 -15.33 0.03 -3.41
C HIS A 171 -14.52 0.72 -2.31
N GLU A 172 -14.94 0.61 -1.04
CA GLU A 172 -14.18 1.13 0.11
C GLU A 172 -12.86 0.40 0.25
N VAL A 173 -12.90 -0.94 0.19
CA VAL A 173 -11.69 -1.78 0.17
C VAL A 173 -10.81 -1.41 -1.01
N LYS A 174 -11.39 -1.27 -2.20
CA LYS A 174 -10.61 -0.92 -3.39
C LYS A 174 -9.96 0.46 -3.29
N GLN A 175 -10.66 1.46 -2.75
CA GLN A 175 -10.12 2.80 -2.56
C GLN A 175 -9.00 2.82 -1.53
N TYR A 176 -9.19 2.15 -0.39
CA TYR A 176 -8.15 2.03 0.62
C TYR A 176 -6.90 1.31 0.09
N LEU A 177 -7.08 0.15 -0.55
CA LEU A 177 -5.94 -0.59 -1.10
C LEU A 177 -5.21 0.18 -2.21
N ALA A 178 -5.89 1.05 -2.96
CA ALA A 178 -5.23 1.94 -3.90
C ALA A 178 -4.31 2.95 -3.16
N THR A 179 -4.73 3.47 -2.01
CA THR A 179 -3.85 4.32 -1.17
C THR A 179 -2.71 3.51 -0.54
N ALA A 180 -2.95 2.29 -0.07
CA ALA A 180 -1.89 1.42 0.46
C ALA A 180 -0.84 1.07 -0.61
N GLY A 181 -1.25 0.82 -1.85
CA GLY A 181 -0.33 0.64 -2.98
C GLY A 181 0.47 1.91 -3.29
N PHE A 182 -0.14 3.09 -3.17
CA PHE A 182 0.58 4.36 -3.31
C PHE A 182 1.55 4.63 -2.15
N ASP A 183 1.21 4.21 -0.93
CA ASP A 183 2.12 4.23 0.22
C ASP A 183 3.36 3.37 -0.06
N ALA A 184 3.15 2.13 -0.54
CA ALA A 184 4.24 1.24 -0.92
C ALA A 184 5.11 1.82 -2.05
N ALA A 185 4.53 2.51 -3.04
CA ALA A 185 5.29 3.23 -4.07
C ALA A 185 6.19 4.34 -3.48
N ARG A 186 5.69 5.08 -2.48
CA ARG A 186 6.48 6.09 -1.76
C ARG A 186 7.58 5.45 -0.90
N HIS A 187 7.30 4.30 -0.29
CA HIS A 187 8.31 3.54 0.46
C HIS A 187 9.45 3.07 -0.45
N TYR A 188 9.12 2.53 -1.62
CA TYR A 188 10.11 2.16 -2.63
C TYR A 188 10.99 3.35 -3.03
N GLU A 189 10.36 4.50 -3.34
CA GLU A 189 11.05 5.73 -3.72
C GLU A 189 12.00 6.21 -2.61
N VAL A 190 11.52 6.31 -1.38
CA VAL A 190 12.27 6.95 -0.28
C VAL A 190 13.46 6.11 0.16
N PHE A 191 13.32 4.78 0.23
CA PHE A 191 14.41 3.89 0.60
C PHE A 191 15.49 3.90 -0.48
N ARG A 192 15.09 3.88 -1.75
CA ARG A 192 16.01 4.01 -2.88
C ARG A 192 16.75 5.35 -2.85
N LYS A 193 16.07 6.45 -2.52
CA LYS A 193 16.72 7.76 -2.35
C LYS A 193 17.72 7.74 -1.20
N ARG A 194 17.34 7.22 -0.02
CA ARG A 194 18.24 7.19 1.14
C ARG A 194 19.50 6.37 0.85
N ALA A 195 19.38 5.22 0.17
CA ALA A 195 20.52 4.40 -0.21
C ALA A 195 21.51 5.09 -1.18
N LEU A 196 21.08 6.09 -1.94
CA LEU A 196 21.89 6.70 -3.00
C LEU A 196 22.39 8.12 -2.65
N MET A 197 21.64 8.86 -1.84
CA MET A 197 21.84 10.30 -1.72
C MET A 197 23.14 10.72 -1.02
N ASN A 198 23.73 9.85 -0.19
CA ASN A 198 24.99 10.13 0.52
C ASN A 198 26.22 9.57 -0.21
N GLY A 199 26.12 9.29 -1.52
CA GLY A 199 27.21 8.73 -2.32
C GLY A 199 27.42 7.21 -2.16
N GLY A 200 26.50 6.53 -1.47
CA GLY A 200 26.46 5.08 -1.36
C GLY A 200 25.97 4.38 -2.64
N GLY A 201 25.33 3.23 -2.47
CA GLY A 201 24.87 2.41 -3.58
C GLY A 201 23.85 1.37 -3.15
N LEU A 202 23.12 0.79 -4.10
CA LEU A 202 22.26 -0.35 -3.79
C LEU A 202 23.11 -1.57 -3.42
N GLY A 203 22.66 -2.29 -2.41
CA GLY A 203 23.29 -3.50 -1.91
C GLY A 203 22.89 -4.76 -2.67
N LEU A 204 23.07 -5.90 -2.02
CA LEU A 204 22.68 -7.21 -2.51
C LEU A 204 21.15 -7.36 -2.51
N GLU A 205 20.63 -8.10 -3.49
CA GLU A 205 19.26 -8.63 -3.47
C GLU A 205 19.15 -9.74 -2.41
N GLY A 206 18.04 -9.78 -1.69
CA GLY A 206 17.80 -10.80 -0.68
C GLY A 206 17.45 -12.16 -1.31
N PRO A 207 17.41 -13.25 -0.52
CA PRO A 207 17.12 -14.59 -1.06
C PRO A 207 15.72 -14.71 -1.72
N GLY A 208 14.80 -13.83 -1.32
CA GLY A 208 13.54 -13.56 -2.01
C GLY A 208 12.48 -14.66 -1.88
N GLN A 209 12.62 -15.62 -0.96
CA GLN A 209 11.66 -16.73 -0.84
C GLN A 209 10.29 -16.22 -0.36
N VAL A 210 10.28 -15.38 0.68
CA VAL A 210 9.04 -14.77 1.18
C VAL A 210 8.45 -13.79 0.16
N ASN A 211 9.31 -13.08 -0.60
CA ASN A 211 8.85 -12.19 -1.68
C ASN A 211 8.06 -12.97 -2.75
N ARG A 212 8.62 -14.09 -3.21
CA ARG A 212 7.96 -14.97 -4.19
C ARG A 212 6.67 -15.55 -3.63
N MET A 213 6.67 -16.03 -2.38
CA MET A 213 5.47 -16.56 -1.73
C MET A 213 4.30 -15.55 -1.74
N ILE A 214 4.57 -14.28 -1.44
CA ILE A 214 3.56 -13.23 -1.44
C ILE A 214 3.06 -12.96 -2.87
N LEU A 215 3.97 -12.78 -3.84
CA LEU A 215 3.64 -12.49 -5.23
C LEU A 215 2.89 -13.62 -5.93
N GLU A 216 3.24 -14.86 -5.59
CA GLU A 216 2.70 -16.07 -6.21
C GLU A 216 1.49 -16.63 -5.46
N SER A 217 1.03 -15.97 -4.39
CA SER A 217 -0.19 -16.36 -3.67
C SER A 217 -1.36 -16.54 -4.65
N ARG A 218 -1.97 -17.73 -4.63
CA ARG A 218 -3.10 -18.12 -5.49
C ARG A 218 -4.35 -18.47 -4.69
N GLY A 219 -4.25 -18.64 -3.36
CA GLY A 219 -5.36 -19.03 -2.49
C GLY A 219 -6.40 -17.93 -2.22
N GLY A 220 -6.28 -16.76 -2.85
CA GLY A 220 -7.17 -15.63 -2.65
C GLY A 220 -6.51 -14.48 -1.91
N TRP A 221 -7.23 -13.36 -1.78
CA TRP A 221 -6.70 -12.18 -1.09
C TRP A 221 -6.42 -12.43 0.39
N THR A 222 -7.23 -13.24 1.07
CA THR A 222 -7.00 -13.59 2.48
C THR A 222 -5.67 -14.31 2.70
N GLU A 223 -5.29 -15.23 1.79
CA GLU A 223 -3.95 -15.85 1.82
C GLU A 223 -2.84 -14.81 1.64
N ALA A 224 -2.98 -13.95 0.62
CA ALA A 224 -2.03 -12.89 0.36
C ALA A 224 -1.87 -11.95 1.58
N VAL A 225 -2.97 -11.63 2.28
CA VAL A 225 -2.95 -10.81 3.50
C VAL A 225 -2.23 -11.51 4.64
N VAL A 226 -2.40 -12.82 4.84
CA VAL A 226 -1.63 -13.56 5.87
C VAL A 226 -0.13 -13.38 5.65
N TYR A 227 0.33 -13.59 4.42
CA TYR A 227 1.76 -13.46 4.10
C TYR A 227 2.25 -12.01 4.12
N LEU A 228 1.47 -11.09 3.56
CA LEU A 228 1.81 -9.68 3.46
C LEU A 228 1.84 -9.00 4.83
N VAL A 229 0.89 -9.32 5.70
CA VAL A 229 0.66 -8.61 6.95
C VAL A 229 1.26 -9.36 8.14
N LEU A 230 0.88 -10.63 8.36
CA LEU A 230 1.34 -11.37 9.54
C LEU A 230 2.80 -11.81 9.42
N VAL A 231 3.21 -12.31 8.25
CA VAL A 231 4.59 -12.78 8.06
C VAL A 231 5.54 -11.62 7.75
N ARG A 232 5.37 -10.92 6.61
CA ARG A 232 6.30 -9.86 6.20
C ARG A 232 6.04 -8.53 6.92
N GLY A 233 4.78 -8.13 7.05
CA GLY A 233 4.38 -6.81 7.55
C GLY A 233 4.81 -6.57 9.00
N LEU A 234 4.53 -7.51 9.91
CA LEU A 234 4.95 -7.42 11.32
C LEU A 234 6.46 -7.37 11.48
N PHE A 235 7.20 -8.15 10.68
CA PHE A 235 8.67 -8.12 10.69
C PHE A 235 9.22 -6.77 10.21
N ALA A 236 8.74 -6.29 9.05
CA ALA A 236 9.14 -5.01 8.48
C ALA A 236 8.79 -3.84 9.42
N GLN A 237 7.61 -3.85 10.03
CA GLN A 237 7.22 -2.83 11.01
C GLN A 237 8.13 -2.85 12.26
N THR A 238 8.53 -4.04 12.71
CA THR A 238 9.47 -4.15 13.84
C THR A 238 10.84 -3.59 13.49
N ILE A 239 11.37 -3.92 12.30
CA ILE A 239 12.61 -3.33 11.77
C ILE A 239 12.52 -1.81 11.75
N LEU A 240 11.46 -1.26 11.15
CA LEU A 240 11.29 0.19 11.01
C LEU A 240 11.22 0.91 12.36
N ARG A 241 10.63 0.29 13.39
CA ARG A 241 10.57 0.85 14.74
C ARG A 241 11.96 0.93 15.39
N TYR A 242 12.78 -0.09 15.20
CA TYR A 242 14.17 -0.06 15.67
C TYR A 242 15.00 0.92 14.85
N LEU A 243 14.87 0.93 13.52
CA LEU A 243 15.55 1.91 12.67
C LEU A 243 15.19 3.36 13.02
N GLU A 244 13.94 3.65 13.39
CA GLU A 244 13.53 4.99 13.86
C GLU A 244 14.23 5.37 15.16
N HIS A 245 14.36 4.42 16.10
CA HIS A 245 15.06 4.64 17.37
C HIS A 245 16.57 4.84 17.20
N TYR A 246 17.18 4.14 16.24
CA TYR A 246 18.61 4.19 15.92
C TYR A 246 18.94 5.10 14.72
N ALA A 247 18.01 5.96 14.31
CA ALA A 247 18.21 6.86 13.18
C ALA A 247 19.37 7.84 13.46
N SER A 248 20.27 8.01 12.48
CA SER A 248 21.46 8.85 12.65
C SER A 248 21.20 10.35 12.40
N ASN A 249 20.05 10.68 11.80
CA ASN A 249 19.68 12.04 11.43
C ASN A 249 18.15 12.21 11.34
N GLU A 250 17.70 13.45 11.21
CA GLU A 250 16.28 13.79 11.15
C GLU A 250 15.60 13.23 9.90
N ALA A 251 16.29 13.16 8.75
CA ALA A 251 15.74 12.56 7.54
C ALA A 251 15.38 11.09 7.75
N GLU A 252 16.29 10.29 8.31
CA GLU A 252 16.04 8.88 8.63
C GLU A 252 14.89 8.72 9.64
N SER A 253 14.90 9.48 10.73
CA SER A 253 13.81 9.45 11.72
C SER A 253 12.47 9.80 11.08
N PHE A 254 12.43 10.84 10.24
CA PHE A 254 11.24 11.24 9.49
C PHE A 254 10.77 10.12 8.56
N ILE A 255 11.68 9.51 7.78
CA ILE A 255 11.36 8.41 6.87
C ILE A 255 10.73 7.26 7.64
N TYR A 256 11.44 6.73 8.65
CA TYR A 256 10.99 5.53 9.35
C TYR A 256 9.68 5.76 10.11
N ARG A 257 9.50 6.92 10.74
CA ARG A 257 8.25 7.28 11.44
C ARG A 257 7.05 7.36 10.49
N ASN A 258 7.21 7.99 9.32
CA ASN A 258 6.12 8.12 8.38
C ASN A 258 5.80 6.79 7.68
N VAL A 259 6.82 5.98 7.36
CA VAL A 259 6.60 4.61 6.87
C VAL A 259 5.88 3.77 7.93
N LEU A 260 6.25 3.85 9.22
CA LEU A 260 5.56 3.15 10.31
C LEU A 260 4.08 3.50 10.37
N GLN A 261 3.73 4.78 10.22
CA GLN A 261 2.35 5.22 10.17
C GLN A 261 1.59 4.60 9.00
N ASP A 262 2.22 4.52 7.83
CA ASP A 262 1.63 3.92 6.63
C ASP A 262 1.44 2.39 6.80
N LYS A 263 2.45 1.69 7.33
CA LYS A 263 2.37 0.25 7.63
C LYS A 263 1.34 -0.06 8.70
N ALA A 264 1.18 0.81 9.70
CA ALA A 264 0.16 0.64 10.73
C ALA A 264 -1.26 0.59 10.15
N ARG A 265 -1.56 1.44 9.15
CA ARG A 265 -2.85 1.38 8.44
C ARG A 265 -3.02 0.04 7.72
N LEU A 266 -2.00 -0.43 6.99
CA LEU A 266 -2.06 -1.71 6.27
C LEU A 266 -2.25 -2.89 7.24
N LEU A 267 -1.58 -2.85 8.39
CA LEU A 267 -1.77 -3.82 9.47
C LEU A 267 -3.19 -3.77 10.02
N THR A 268 -3.74 -2.59 10.33
CA THR A 268 -5.13 -2.45 10.80
C THR A 268 -6.13 -3.04 9.81
N TYR A 269 -5.99 -2.71 8.52
CA TYR A 269 -6.82 -3.32 7.47
C TYR A 269 -6.68 -4.83 7.43
N GLY A 270 -5.44 -5.34 7.45
CA GLY A 270 -5.18 -6.77 7.37
C GLY A 270 -5.80 -7.54 8.52
N LEU A 271 -5.64 -7.06 9.75
CA LEU A 271 -6.20 -7.68 10.96
C LEU A 271 -7.73 -7.66 10.96
N ASP A 272 -8.33 -6.53 10.59
CA ASP A 272 -9.79 -6.41 10.49
C ASP A 272 -10.35 -7.31 9.39
N HIS A 273 -9.67 -7.40 8.25
CA HIS A 273 -10.02 -8.34 7.18
C HIS A 273 -9.93 -9.80 7.63
N LEU A 274 -8.82 -10.20 8.26
CA LEU A 274 -8.63 -11.57 8.74
C LEU A 274 -9.67 -11.94 9.79
N LYS A 275 -9.99 -11.02 10.71
CA LYS A 275 -11.07 -11.21 11.68
C LYS A 275 -12.42 -11.39 11.01
N PHE A 276 -12.73 -10.59 10.00
CA PHE A 276 -13.97 -10.74 9.23
C PHE A 276 -14.01 -12.08 8.49
N ALA A 277 -12.92 -12.50 7.84
CA ALA A 277 -12.83 -13.78 7.15
C ALA A 277 -13.04 -14.95 8.12
N ILE A 278 -12.40 -14.91 9.29
CA ILE A 278 -12.54 -15.91 10.36
C ILE A 278 -13.98 -16.03 10.85
N ALA A 279 -14.68 -14.90 11.02
CA ALA A 279 -16.07 -14.92 11.49
C ALA A 279 -17.06 -15.50 10.48
N HIS A 280 -16.68 -15.65 9.20
CA HIS A 280 -17.58 -16.03 8.11
C HIS A 280 -17.14 -17.29 7.34
N ASN A 281 -16.10 -17.97 7.79
CA ASN A 281 -15.66 -19.26 7.26
C ASN A 281 -15.10 -20.12 8.40
N GLU A 282 -15.74 -21.26 8.68
CA GLU A 282 -15.44 -22.11 9.83
C GLU A 282 -14.02 -22.69 9.82
N ASP A 283 -13.47 -22.96 8.63
CA ASP A 283 -12.12 -23.52 8.47
C ASP A 283 -11.03 -22.44 8.42
N GLN A 284 -11.42 -21.16 8.40
CA GLN A 284 -10.49 -20.07 8.10
C GLN A 284 -9.36 -19.96 9.13
N LYS A 285 -9.61 -20.28 10.40
CA LYS A 285 -8.56 -20.30 11.44
C LYS A 285 -7.50 -21.34 11.14
N GLN A 286 -7.91 -22.55 10.77
CA GLN A 286 -7.03 -23.67 10.43
C GLN A 286 -6.28 -23.42 9.13
N ILE A 287 -6.94 -22.78 8.15
CA ILE A 287 -6.30 -22.34 6.92
C ILE A 287 -5.20 -21.32 7.25
N ILE A 288 -5.49 -20.26 8.02
CA ILE A 288 -4.48 -19.26 8.40
C ILE A 288 -3.33 -19.90 9.17
N ALA A 289 -3.60 -20.78 10.13
CA ALA A 289 -2.54 -21.50 10.87
C ALA A 289 -1.64 -22.32 9.94
N THR A 290 -2.23 -22.99 8.94
CA THR A 290 -1.49 -23.74 7.91
C THR A 290 -0.62 -22.83 7.05
N LEU A 291 -1.17 -21.70 6.61
CA LEU A 291 -0.44 -20.70 5.83
C LEU A 291 0.73 -20.12 6.64
N LEU A 292 0.54 -19.82 7.93
CA LEU A 292 1.61 -19.36 8.82
C LEU A 292 2.74 -20.41 8.92
N ALA A 293 2.41 -21.69 9.05
CA ALA A 293 3.41 -22.75 9.09
C ALA A 293 4.21 -22.88 7.77
N ILE A 294 3.55 -22.68 6.62
CA ILE A 294 4.24 -22.61 5.32
C ILE A 294 5.15 -21.37 5.26
N GLY A 295 4.59 -20.23 5.68
CA GLY A 295 5.29 -18.94 5.74
C GLY A 295 6.55 -18.99 6.58
N ASP A 296 6.51 -19.67 7.74
CA ASP A 296 7.66 -19.88 8.60
C ASP A 296 8.80 -20.61 7.89
N GLY A 297 8.48 -21.69 7.16
CA GLY A 297 9.50 -22.46 6.45
C GLY A 297 10.26 -21.62 5.41
N LEU A 298 9.57 -20.69 4.75
CA LEU A 298 10.18 -19.77 3.78
C LEU A 298 10.84 -18.58 4.47
N PHE A 299 10.26 -18.06 5.54
CA PHE A 299 10.84 -17.01 6.37
C PHE A 299 12.17 -17.46 6.97
N ILE A 300 12.27 -18.68 7.49
CA ILE A 300 13.52 -19.24 8.04
C ILE A 300 14.63 -19.30 6.99
N ARG A 301 14.30 -19.61 5.73
CA ARG A 301 15.28 -19.62 4.64
C ARG A 301 15.85 -18.23 4.40
N ASP A 302 15.00 -17.20 4.35
CA ASP A 302 15.42 -15.80 4.24
C ASP A 302 16.16 -15.35 5.50
N PHE A 303 15.73 -15.77 6.69
CA PHE A 303 16.33 -15.44 7.99
C PHE A 303 17.74 -16.02 8.19
N ASN A 304 18.02 -17.17 7.58
CA ASN A 304 19.34 -17.79 7.63
C ASN A 304 20.37 -17.06 6.76
N ASP A 305 19.94 -16.22 5.83
CA ASP A 305 20.83 -15.33 5.11
C ASP A 305 21.34 -14.23 6.06
N PRO A 306 22.68 -14.05 6.16
CA PRO A 306 23.25 -13.14 7.13
C PRO A 306 23.11 -11.66 6.76
N VAL A 307 22.83 -11.32 5.49
CA VAL A 307 23.05 -9.97 4.94
C VAL A 307 22.23 -8.93 5.68
N LEU A 308 20.92 -9.16 5.84
CA LEU A 308 20.05 -8.22 6.54
C LEU A 308 20.39 -8.13 8.03
N ARG A 309 20.67 -9.27 8.69
CA ARG A 309 21.03 -9.32 10.11
C ARG A 309 22.31 -8.54 10.39
N GLU A 310 23.37 -8.78 9.62
CA GLU A 310 24.65 -8.12 9.80
C GLU A 310 24.56 -6.62 9.49
N ALA A 311 23.82 -6.24 8.44
CA ALA A 311 23.58 -4.83 8.14
C ALA A 311 22.80 -4.13 9.26
N LEU A 312 21.73 -4.72 9.79
CA LEU A 312 21.00 -4.17 10.93
C LEU A 312 21.87 -4.06 12.18
N ALA A 313 22.69 -5.09 12.48
CA ALA A 313 23.60 -5.06 13.61
C ALA A 313 24.65 -3.93 13.48
N ILE A 314 25.15 -3.64 12.27
CA ILE A 314 26.03 -2.49 12.02
C ILE A 314 25.28 -1.17 12.22
N VAL A 315 24.04 -1.04 11.72
CA VAL A 315 23.23 0.17 11.94
C VAL A 315 23.00 0.42 13.44
N PHE A 316 22.64 -0.62 14.19
CA PHE A 316 22.40 -0.50 15.64
C PHE A 316 23.67 -0.28 16.45
N GLY A 317 24.80 -0.87 16.02
CA GLY A 317 26.10 -0.71 16.67
C GLY A 317 26.89 0.52 16.22
N GLY A 318 26.46 1.20 15.15
CA GLY A 318 27.13 2.36 14.55
C GLY A 318 28.41 2.05 13.76
N SER A 319 28.90 0.81 13.76
CA SER A 319 30.11 0.37 13.04
C SER A 319 30.21 -1.16 12.97
N ILE A 320 31.15 -1.69 12.18
CA ILE A 320 31.47 -3.12 12.15
C ILE A 320 31.94 -3.63 13.53
N GLU A 321 32.67 -2.82 14.28
CA GLU A 321 33.13 -3.20 15.62
C GLU A 321 31.96 -3.25 16.60
N GLY A 322 31.09 -2.22 16.59
CA GLY A 322 29.90 -2.15 17.42
C GLY A 322 28.89 -3.28 17.13
N ALA A 323 28.83 -3.74 15.89
CA ALA A 323 27.99 -4.86 15.47
C ALA A 323 28.30 -6.17 16.20
N ARG A 324 29.55 -6.39 16.64
CA ARG A 324 29.98 -7.65 17.29
C ARG A 324 29.53 -7.78 18.74
N GLY A 325 28.99 -6.72 19.34
CA GLY A 325 28.45 -6.71 20.69
C GLY A 325 27.06 -6.09 20.70
N ALA A 326 26.98 -4.84 21.15
CA ALA A 326 25.73 -4.12 21.35
C ALA A 326 24.80 -4.13 20.12
N GLY A 327 25.35 -4.01 18.90
CA GLY A 327 24.53 -4.05 17.68
C GLY A 327 23.80 -5.38 17.46
N MET A 328 24.46 -6.51 17.74
CA MET A 328 23.83 -7.84 17.65
C MET A 328 22.86 -8.08 18.81
N ASP A 329 23.16 -7.59 20.01
CA ASP A 329 22.24 -7.67 21.15
C ASP A 329 20.91 -6.96 20.84
N VAL A 330 20.98 -5.76 20.25
CA VAL A 330 19.81 -5.01 19.80
C VAL A 330 19.06 -5.74 18.68
N TYR A 331 19.76 -6.38 17.76
CA TYR A 331 19.12 -7.24 16.75
C TYR A 331 18.34 -8.39 17.39
N HIS A 332 18.91 -9.06 18.41
CA HIS A 332 18.23 -10.12 19.13
C HIS A 332 17.01 -9.60 19.91
N ASP A 333 17.08 -8.40 20.49
CA ASP A 333 15.92 -7.74 21.09
C ASP A 333 14.83 -7.42 20.07
N MET A 334 15.22 -6.93 18.89
CA MET A 334 14.29 -6.70 17.78
C MET A 334 13.58 -7.99 17.38
N MET A 335 14.31 -9.11 17.27
CA MET A 335 13.73 -10.41 16.96
C MET A 335 12.78 -10.90 18.07
N ARG A 336 13.13 -10.75 19.35
CA ARG A 336 12.22 -11.04 20.48
C ARG A 336 10.94 -10.22 20.40
N ALA A 337 11.07 -8.92 20.13
CA ALA A 337 9.92 -8.03 19.99
C ALA A 337 9.03 -8.40 18.81
N TYR A 338 9.62 -8.81 17.68
CA TYR A 338 8.87 -9.32 16.52
C TYR A 338 8.08 -10.59 16.88
N ILE A 339 8.74 -11.59 17.50
CA ILE A 339 8.07 -12.84 17.89
C ILE A 339 6.95 -12.60 18.90
N SER A 340 7.17 -11.76 19.93
CA SER A 340 6.13 -11.39 20.91
C SER A 340 4.92 -10.76 20.20
N THR A 341 5.16 -9.75 19.36
CA THR A 341 4.10 -9.04 18.62
C THR A 341 3.34 -10.00 17.69
N HIS A 342 4.05 -10.90 17.01
CA HIS A 342 3.43 -11.89 16.14
C HIS A 342 2.54 -12.86 16.93
N LEU A 343 2.97 -13.31 18.11
CA LEU A 343 2.18 -14.17 18.99
C LEU A 343 0.93 -13.44 19.49
N GLU A 344 1.07 -12.18 19.93
CA GLU A 344 -0.04 -11.34 20.41
C GLU A 344 -1.13 -11.18 19.33
N TYR A 345 -0.76 -10.90 18.08
CA TYR A 345 -1.74 -10.80 17.00
C TYR A 345 -2.37 -12.14 16.61
N CYS A 346 -1.62 -13.24 16.65
CA CYS A 346 -2.20 -14.58 16.42
C CYS A 346 -3.20 -14.94 17.52
N GLN A 347 -2.87 -14.64 18.79
CA GLN A 347 -3.76 -14.83 19.93
C GLN A 347 -5.01 -13.96 19.80
N TRP A 348 -4.86 -12.69 19.40
CA TRP A 348 -5.99 -11.79 19.19
C TRP A 348 -6.94 -12.26 18.07
N LEU A 349 -6.40 -12.89 17.02
CA LEU A 349 -7.18 -13.53 15.95
C LEU A 349 -7.74 -14.91 16.34
N ASP A 350 -7.39 -15.43 17.52
CA ASP A 350 -7.68 -16.82 17.93
C ASP A 350 -7.18 -17.86 16.90
N VAL A 351 -5.99 -17.62 16.36
CA VAL A 351 -5.29 -18.51 15.41
C VAL A 351 -4.21 -19.27 16.17
N PRO A 352 -4.24 -20.62 16.19
CA PRO A 352 -3.20 -21.41 16.82
C PRO A 352 -1.82 -21.10 16.23
N ARG A 353 -0.85 -20.85 17.11
CA ARG A 353 0.52 -20.47 16.71
C ARG A 353 1.55 -21.27 17.48
N ARG A 354 2.44 -21.94 16.76
CA ARG A 354 3.65 -22.58 17.30
C ARG A 354 4.87 -21.86 16.73
N ILE A 355 5.85 -21.51 17.56
CA ILE A 355 7.10 -20.93 17.08
C ILE A 355 7.96 -22.02 16.41
N PRO A 356 8.55 -21.77 15.23
CA PRO A 356 9.51 -22.69 14.63
C PRO A 356 10.77 -22.86 15.49
N GLU A 357 11.35 -24.06 15.51
CA GLU A 357 12.52 -24.42 16.33
C GLU A 357 13.68 -23.40 16.22
N GLN A 358 13.98 -22.94 15.00
CA GLN A 358 15.07 -21.97 14.75
C GLN A 358 14.83 -20.59 15.37
N LEU A 359 13.57 -20.26 15.69
CA LEU A 359 13.14 -19.00 16.28
C LEU A 359 12.79 -19.13 17.78
N GLU A 360 12.85 -20.33 18.36
CA GLU A 360 12.53 -20.56 19.78
C GLU A 360 13.41 -19.74 20.72
N GLN A 361 14.66 -19.48 20.33
CA GLN A 361 15.58 -18.60 21.09
C GLN A 361 15.07 -17.15 21.27
N TYR A 362 14.08 -16.74 20.47
CA TYR A 362 13.43 -15.42 20.53
C TYR A 362 12.04 -15.46 21.15
N ALA A 363 11.57 -16.64 21.59
CA ALA A 363 10.31 -16.76 22.29
C ALA A 363 10.32 -15.92 23.59
N PRO A 364 9.17 -15.34 23.99
CA PRO A 364 9.03 -14.80 25.33
C PRO A 364 9.42 -15.86 26.37
N GLN A 365 10.20 -15.48 27.38
CA GLN A 365 10.46 -16.35 28.52
C GLN A 365 9.28 -16.23 29.48
N ASP A 366 8.73 -17.37 29.90
CA ASP A 366 7.61 -17.47 30.85
C ASP A 366 7.95 -16.89 32.24
#